data_AF-A0A5C3PZ59-F1
#
_entry.id   AF-A0A5C3PZ59-F1
#
_cell.length_a   1.000
_cell.length_b   1.000
_cell.length_c   1.000
_cell.angle_alpha   90.00
_cell.angle_beta   90.00
_cell.angle_gamma   90.00
#
_symmetry.space_group_name_H-M   'P 1'
#
loop_
_entity.id
_entity.type
_entity.pdbx_description
1 polymer ?
#
loop_
_entity_poly.entity_id
_entity_poly.type
_entity_poly.pdbx_seq_one_letter_code
_entity_poly.pdbx_strand_id
1 'polypeptide(L)'
;MSQLLRMTTTRRPMISREQRRQQEVLRLLRLHKRTVNCQCTYCGATGSNMRRCSLCKSVRYCDERCQRADYIARHRSECTNFKAPPFTTTFMTQPIGSLKYALATVFARGYRDGVGCWISIRGTRKASLVGLASSLSMRQSEESARSDILMAAALGGHHAHKDEHASWHGPCLLTVQVLLQNRRKDGRPVLVLPARSQAISSPHESSMQLLMQKHRDCDAPSTYVDEDCRERASLQVASSNWDGKPRMYMANFDGAEFSPCQPKPCQHPPRSVLDANRGLVVLHPGQFAVVHFQFCVGDGSTIKTEWQALRCLERFLVPCVSPWDGRDAASYDEDATAARLHAVQCAIDAQAVEDYYRDIIGGNEAAFVASHHSNAQATVCSRGLGRAAKQDRRPCA
;
A
#
# COMPACT_ATOMS: atom_id res chain seq x y z
N MET A 1 30.77 59.29 -7.66
CA MET A 1 30.33 57.99 -8.19
C MET A 1 29.50 57.27 -7.13
N SER A 2 28.20 57.59 -7.04
CA SER A 2 27.32 57.03 -6.01
C SER A 2 26.62 55.79 -6.56
N GLN A 3 27.02 54.61 -6.09
CA GLN A 3 26.42 53.33 -6.45
C GLN A 3 25.02 53.22 -5.83
N LEU A 4 23.99 53.40 -6.67
CA LEU A 4 22.60 53.09 -6.35
C LEU A 4 22.44 51.57 -6.16
N LEU A 5 22.50 51.13 -4.90
CA LEU A 5 22.09 49.80 -4.45
C LEU A 5 20.59 49.61 -4.75
N ARG A 6 20.30 49.00 -5.91
CA ARG A 6 18.96 48.48 -6.22
C ARG A 6 18.63 47.37 -5.22
N MET A 7 17.87 47.70 -4.19
CA MET A 7 17.24 46.72 -3.32
C MET A 7 16.17 45.97 -4.12
N THR A 8 16.55 44.84 -4.71
CA THR A 8 15.60 43.90 -5.29
C THR A 8 14.83 43.25 -4.15
N THR A 9 13.64 43.75 -3.88
CA THR A 9 12.68 43.11 -2.97
C THR A 9 12.33 41.73 -3.53
N THR A 10 13.03 40.71 -3.06
CA THR A 10 12.79 39.32 -3.40
C THR A 10 11.49 38.90 -2.72
N ARG A 11 10.39 38.91 -3.48
CA ARG A 11 9.11 38.38 -3.01
C ARG A 11 9.31 36.91 -2.65
N ARG A 12 9.15 36.56 -1.36
CA ARG A 12 9.20 35.17 -0.91
C ARG A 12 8.17 34.36 -1.71
N PRO A 13 8.55 33.19 -2.27
CA PRO A 13 7.60 32.35 -3.01
C PRO A 13 6.43 31.97 -2.10
N MET A 14 5.20 32.22 -2.56
CA MET A 14 4.00 31.80 -1.85
C MET A 14 3.91 30.27 -1.88
N ILE A 15 4.23 29.63 -0.76
CA ILE A 15 4.00 28.19 -0.57
C ILE A 15 2.51 27.91 -0.75
N SER A 16 2.18 26.99 -1.66
CA SER A 16 0.80 26.62 -1.94
C SER A 16 0.13 26.00 -0.69
N ARG A 17 -1.21 26.07 -0.61
CA ARG A 17 -1.94 25.43 0.50
C ARG A 17 -1.64 23.93 0.59
N GLU A 18 -1.45 23.28 -0.54
CA GLU A 18 -1.12 21.85 -0.59
C GLU A 18 0.28 21.56 -0.05
N GLN A 19 1.27 22.37 -0.41
CA GLN A 19 2.63 22.24 0.13
C GLN A 19 2.67 22.42 1.65
N ARG A 20 1.92 23.39 2.22
CA ARG A 20 1.84 23.55 3.69
C ARG A 20 1.26 22.30 4.38
N ARG A 21 0.26 21.66 3.75
CA ARG A 21 -0.35 20.43 4.28
C ARG A 21 0.62 19.25 4.26
N GLN A 22 1.34 19.07 3.16
CA GLN A 22 2.38 18.04 3.04
C GLN A 22 3.46 18.25 4.11
N GLN A 23 3.88 19.50 4.35
CA GLN A 23 4.83 19.83 5.40
C GLN A 23 4.32 19.47 6.81
N GLU A 24 3.03 19.71 7.10
CA GLU A 24 2.44 19.36 8.40
C GLU A 24 2.35 17.85 8.61
N VAL A 25 1.92 17.09 7.59
CA VAL A 25 1.94 15.61 7.68
C VAL A 25 3.35 15.10 7.94
N LEU A 26 4.36 15.61 7.22
CA LEU A 26 5.76 15.27 7.45
C LEU A 26 6.27 15.68 8.84
N ARG A 27 5.74 16.78 9.41
CA ARG A 27 6.04 17.18 10.79
C ARG A 27 5.46 16.17 11.79
N LEU A 28 4.18 15.81 11.67
CA LEU A 28 3.51 14.85 12.53
C LEU A 28 4.19 13.47 12.46
N LEU A 29 4.58 13.03 11.26
CA LEU A 29 5.36 11.81 11.06
C LEU A 29 6.70 11.84 11.80
N ARG A 30 7.43 12.95 11.72
CA ARG A 30 8.70 13.13 12.44
C ARG A 30 8.51 13.13 13.95
N LEU A 31 7.45 13.77 14.46
CA LEU A 31 7.12 13.78 15.88
C LEU A 31 6.78 12.37 16.37
N HIS A 32 5.88 11.66 15.68
CA HIS A 32 5.52 10.29 16.01
C HIS A 32 6.74 9.36 15.98
N LYS A 33 7.59 9.46 14.95
CA LYS A 33 8.86 8.72 14.87
C LYS A 33 9.76 8.99 16.06
N ARG A 34 9.87 10.23 16.52
CA ARG A 34 10.66 10.58 17.72
C ARG A 34 10.04 9.97 18.97
N THR A 35 8.73 10.12 19.17
CA THR A 35 8.03 9.56 20.34
C THR A 35 8.22 8.05 20.43
N VAL A 36 7.93 7.32 19.34
CA VAL A 36 8.09 5.86 19.33
C VAL A 36 9.55 5.45 19.52
N ASN A 37 10.49 6.15 18.89
CA ASN A 37 11.91 5.80 19.00
C ASN A 37 12.51 6.10 20.38
N CYS A 38 11.92 7.03 21.13
CA CYS A 38 12.45 7.48 22.39
C CYS A 38 11.70 6.95 23.60
N GLN A 39 10.61 6.19 23.47
CA GLN A 39 9.83 5.72 24.61
C GLN A 39 10.02 4.22 24.88
N CYS A 40 10.25 3.87 26.14
CA CYS A 40 10.29 2.48 26.58
C CYS A 40 8.87 1.87 26.64
N THR A 41 8.65 0.74 25.98
CA THR A 41 7.37 0.02 25.94
C THR A 41 6.97 -0.54 27.31
N TYR A 42 7.94 -0.84 28.18
CA TYR A 42 7.69 -1.41 29.50
C TYR A 42 7.42 -0.34 30.57
N CYS A 43 8.38 0.55 30.83
CA CYS A 43 8.30 1.53 31.92
C CYS A 43 7.83 2.93 31.49
N GLY A 44 7.64 3.17 30.19
CA GLY A 44 7.19 4.46 29.66
C GLY A 44 8.25 5.57 29.65
N ALA A 45 9.44 5.35 30.22
CA ALA A 45 10.51 6.34 30.28
C ALA A 45 10.98 6.76 28.87
N THR A 46 11.37 8.04 28.73
CA THR A 46 11.88 8.60 27.49
C THR A 46 13.41 8.69 27.48
N GLY A 47 14.07 8.40 26.35
CA GLY A 47 15.52 8.47 26.18
C GLY A 47 15.96 8.29 24.73
N SER A 48 17.20 8.64 24.39
CA SER A 48 17.68 8.69 23.00
C SER A 48 18.14 7.34 22.42
N ASN A 49 18.60 6.42 23.27
CA ASN A 49 19.27 5.17 22.84
C ASN A 49 18.51 3.92 23.26
N MET A 50 17.21 3.87 22.92
CA MET A 50 16.37 2.72 23.25
C MET A 50 16.72 1.49 22.41
N ARG A 51 16.94 0.35 23.08
CA ARG A 51 17.17 -0.96 22.43
C ARG A 51 15.86 -1.46 21.82
N ARG A 52 15.88 -1.93 20.58
CA ARG A 52 14.71 -2.55 19.94
C ARG A 52 14.75 -4.07 20.09
N CYS A 53 13.59 -4.71 20.15
CA CYS A 53 13.53 -6.16 20.01
C CYS A 53 14.10 -6.55 18.63
N SER A 54 15.08 -7.45 18.60
CA SER A 54 15.79 -7.85 17.38
C SER A 54 14.89 -8.55 16.36
N LEU A 55 13.89 -9.31 16.85
CA LEU A 55 12.93 -10.02 16.03
C LEU A 55 11.83 -9.08 15.53
N CYS A 56 10.91 -8.64 16.38
CA CYS A 56 9.73 -7.91 15.90
C CYS A 56 10.01 -6.47 15.45
N LYS A 57 11.04 -5.81 16.00
CA LYS A 57 11.35 -4.38 15.77
C LYS A 57 10.17 -3.43 16.01
N SER A 58 9.13 -3.87 16.73
CA SER A 58 7.91 -3.08 17.02
C SER A 58 7.93 -2.42 18.41
N VAL A 59 8.80 -2.89 19.31
CA VAL A 59 8.92 -2.41 20.69
C VAL A 59 10.35 -1.98 21.00
N ARG A 60 10.48 -1.12 22.02
CA ARG A 60 11.73 -0.50 22.42
C ARG A 60 11.86 -0.46 23.94
N TYR A 61 13.09 -0.57 24.44
CA TYR A 61 13.38 -0.72 25.86
C TYR A 61 14.52 0.18 26.29
N CYS A 62 14.42 0.61 27.54
CA CYS A 62 15.47 1.36 28.23
C CYS A 62 16.77 0.56 28.28
N ASP A 63 16.66 -0.70 28.67
CA ASP A 63 17.74 -1.64 28.88
C ASP A 63 17.22 -3.09 28.80
N GLU A 64 18.10 -4.03 29.12
CA GLU A 64 17.77 -5.45 29.13
C GLU A 64 16.80 -5.84 30.25
N ARG A 65 16.80 -5.15 31.40
CA ARG A 65 15.88 -5.42 32.50
C ARG A 65 14.45 -5.09 32.08
N CYS A 66 14.23 -3.91 31.48
CA CYS A 66 12.96 -3.53 30.85
C CYS A 66 12.50 -4.59 29.82
N GLN A 67 13.41 -5.06 28.97
CA GLN A 67 13.11 -6.06 27.94
C GLN A 67 12.71 -7.42 28.51
N ARG A 68 13.48 -7.96 29.48
CA ARG A 68 13.19 -9.26 30.10
C ARG A 68 11.85 -9.24 30.85
N ALA A 69 11.59 -8.15 31.58
CA ALA A 69 10.34 -7.98 32.31
C ALA A 69 9.13 -7.97 31.38
N ASP A 70 9.16 -7.18 30.28
CA ASP A 70 8.08 -7.16 29.29
C ASP A 70 7.94 -8.49 28.54
N TYR A 71 9.06 -9.17 28.24
CA TYR A 71 9.06 -10.48 27.59
C TYR A 71 8.30 -11.54 28.40
N ILE A 72 8.54 -11.59 29.70
CA ILE A 72 7.83 -12.50 30.62
C ILE A 72 6.36 -12.08 30.76
N ALA A 73 6.08 -10.78 30.89
CA ALA A 73 4.74 -10.28 31.14
C ALA A 73 3.78 -10.47 29.95
N ARG A 74 4.22 -10.17 28.73
CA ARG A 74 3.36 -10.20 27.53
C ARG A 74 4.09 -10.31 26.19
N HIS A 75 5.28 -9.75 26.06
CA HIS A 75 5.89 -9.55 24.75
C HIS A 75 6.23 -10.87 24.03
N ARG A 76 6.48 -11.97 24.77
CA ARG A 76 6.70 -13.30 24.16
C ARG A 76 5.55 -13.74 23.26
N SER A 77 4.30 -13.64 23.73
CA SER A 77 3.13 -14.04 22.96
C SER A 77 2.84 -13.05 21.84
N GLU A 78 2.95 -11.75 22.10
CA GLU A 78 2.72 -10.71 21.09
C GLU A 78 3.74 -10.74 19.94
N CYS A 79 5.01 -11.01 20.26
CA CYS A 79 6.08 -11.13 19.27
C CYS A 79 5.89 -12.37 18.41
N THR A 80 5.52 -13.51 19.01
CA THR A 80 5.32 -14.79 18.30
C THR A 80 4.05 -14.76 17.45
N ASN A 81 2.99 -14.11 17.90
CA ASN A 81 1.69 -14.03 17.21
C ASN A 81 1.56 -12.83 16.27
N PHE A 82 2.68 -12.19 15.90
CA PHE A 82 2.68 -11.09 14.93
C PHE A 82 1.68 -9.97 15.26
N LYS A 83 1.52 -9.63 16.55
CA LYS A 83 0.47 -8.69 17.00
C LYS A 83 0.62 -7.30 16.37
N ALA A 84 1.85 -6.79 16.33
CA ALA A 84 2.19 -5.50 15.73
C ALA A 84 3.29 -5.68 14.67
N PRO A 85 3.24 -4.95 13.53
CA PRO A 85 4.32 -4.93 12.56
C PRO A 85 5.55 -4.17 13.10
N PRO A 86 6.72 -4.31 12.45
CA PRO A 86 7.88 -3.45 12.66
C PRO A 86 7.51 -1.97 12.57
N PHE A 87 8.13 -1.16 13.41
CA PHE A 87 7.96 0.27 13.28
C PHE A 87 8.74 0.81 12.07
N THR A 88 8.02 1.38 11.10
CA THR A 88 8.60 2.08 9.94
C THR A 88 7.67 3.20 9.47
N THR A 89 8.25 4.31 8.99
CA THR A 89 7.49 5.45 8.46
C THR A 89 6.72 5.10 7.18
N THR A 90 7.18 4.08 6.45
CA THR A 90 6.54 3.63 5.21
C THR A 90 5.25 2.85 5.47
N PHE A 91 5.08 2.24 6.65
CA PHE A 91 3.95 1.35 6.98
C PHE A 91 3.47 1.62 8.40
N MET A 92 2.84 2.78 8.61
CA MET A 92 2.40 3.21 9.92
C MET A 92 0.98 2.78 10.22
N THR A 93 0.83 1.88 11.19
CA THR A 93 -0.45 1.31 11.62
C THR A 93 -1.11 2.05 12.79
N GLN A 94 -0.48 3.12 13.27
CA GLN A 94 -1.05 4.00 14.30
C GLN A 94 -1.51 5.32 13.68
N PRO A 95 -2.69 5.85 14.05
CA PRO A 95 -3.11 7.18 13.67
C PRO A 95 -2.13 8.25 14.15
N ILE A 96 -2.00 9.33 13.37
CA ILE A 96 -1.15 10.47 13.71
C ILE A 96 -1.96 11.75 13.84
N GLY A 97 -1.62 12.57 14.83
CA GLY A 97 -2.31 13.84 15.08
C GLY A 97 -3.80 13.63 15.32
N SER A 98 -4.64 14.27 14.50
CA SER A 98 -6.10 14.20 14.59
C SER A 98 -6.74 13.16 13.66
N LEU A 99 -5.95 12.33 12.99
CA LEU A 99 -6.52 11.31 12.11
C LEU A 99 -7.24 10.24 12.94
N LYS A 100 -8.41 9.79 12.44
CA LYS A 100 -9.14 8.68 13.05
C LYS A 100 -8.49 7.35 12.70
N TYR A 101 -7.97 7.23 11.48
CA TYR A 101 -7.35 6.02 10.96
C TYR A 101 -5.85 6.18 10.73
N ALA A 102 -5.14 5.06 10.70
CA ALA A 102 -3.71 5.03 10.42
C ALA A 102 -3.45 5.26 8.92
N LEU A 103 -2.26 5.80 8.60
CA LEU A 103 -1.87 6.00 7.20
C LEU A 103 -1.76 4.67 6.42
N ALA A 104 -1.34 3.60 7.10
CA ALA A 104 -1.40 2.24 6.60
C ALA A 104 -2.37 1.44 7.48
N THR A 105 -3.67 1.70 7.33
CA THR A 105 -4.71 0.94 8.06
C THR A 105 -4.69 -0.50 7.58
N VAL A 106 -4.56 -1.43 8.53
CA VAL A 106 -4.43 -2.86 8.22
C VAL A 106 -5.82 -3.45 8.00
N PHE A 107 -6.06 -3.94 6.79
CA PHE A 107 -7.30 -4.63 6.40
C PHE A 107 -7.15 -6.14 6.36
N ALA A 108 -5.92 -6.64 6.22
CA ALA A 108 -5.66 -8.07 6.28
C ALA A 108 -4.33 -8.33 6.97
N ARG A 109 -4.25 -9.42 7.70
CA ARG A 109 -3.01 -9.89 8.31
C ARG A 109 -2.99 -11.41 8.40
N GLY A 110 -1.81 -11.98 8.42
CA GLY A 110 -1.61 -13.41 8.53
C GLY A 110 -0.18 -13.72 8.93
N TYR A 111 0.05 -14.95 9.37
CA TYR A 111 1.40 -15.44 9.55
C TYR A 111 1.45 -16.94 9.30
N ARG A 112 2.61 -17.42 8.87
CA ARG A 112 2.88 -18.83 8.62
C ARG A 112 4.38 -19.10 8.71
N ASP A 113 4.77 -20.21 9.32
CA ASP A 113 6.16 -20.69 9.36
C ASP A 113 7.18 -19.60 9.79
N GLY A 114 6.79 -18.79 10.79
CA GLY A 114 7.61 -17.69 11.30
C GLY A 114 7.69 -16.46 10.39
N VAL A 115 6.84 -16.33 9.38
CA VAL A 115 6.70 -15.16 8.51
C VAL A 115 5.38 -14.47 8.81
N GLY A 116 5.41 -13.17 9.09
CA GLY A 116 4.22 -12.35 9.26
C GLY A 116 3.98 -11.43 8.09
N CYS A 117 2.71 -11.16 7.81
CA CYS A 117 2.25 -10.29 6.74
C CYS A 117 1.14 -9.37 7.24
N TRP A 118 1.23 -8.08 6.88
CA TRP A 118 0.20 -7.07 7.13
C TRP A 118 -0.07 -6.31 5.85
N ILE A 119 -1.34 -6.07 5.58
CA ILE A 119 -1.80 -5.54 4.31
C ILE A 119 -2.69 -4.33 4.57
N SER A 120 -2.31 -3.21 3.94
CA SER A 120 -3.06 -1.97 3.87
C SER A 120 -3.46 -1.71 2.42
N ILE A 121 -4.52 -0.93 2.22
CA ILE A 121 -4.88 -0.43 0.90
C ILE A 121 -4.32 0.97 0.74
N ARG A 122 -3.74 1.22 -0.43
CA ARG A 122 -3.21 2.52 -0.77
C ARG A 122 -4.24 3.28 -1.57
N GLY A 123 -5.14 3.92 -0.83
CA GLY A 123 -6.31 4.54 -1.41
C GLY A 123 -6.10 5.93 -2.00
N THR A 124 -7.02 6.32 -2.88
CA THR A 124 -7.20 7.70 -3.31
C THR A 124 -8.13 8.45 -2.36
N ARG A 125 -8.18 9.79 -2.46
CA ARG A 125 -9.10 10.62 -1.64
C ARG A 125 -10.58 10.28 -1.84
N LYS A 126 -10.92 9.66 -2.97
CA LYS A 126 -12.28 9.26 -3.33
C LYS A 126 -12.50 7.75 -3.16
N ALA A 127 -11.54 7.04 -2.55
CA ALA A 127 -11.50 5.59 -2.52
C ALA A 127 -11.73 4.94 -3.90
N SER A 128 -11.40 5.62 -4.99
CA SER A 128 -11.55 5.11 -6.34
C SER A 128 -10.36 4.24 -6.70
N LEU A 129 -10.62 3.16 -7.45
CA LEU A 129 -9.56 2.39 -8.09
C LEU A 129 -8.74 3.26 -9.04
N VAL A 130 -7.54 2.80 -9.37
CA VAL A 130 -6.60 3.51 -10.25
C VAL A 130 -6.77 2.98 -11.68
N GLY A 131 -6.63 3.84 -12.69
CA GLY A 131 -6.67 3.41 -14.09
C GLY A 131 -5.39 2.70 -14.51
N LEU A 132 -5.46 1.80 -15.50
CA LEU A 132 -4.28 1.08 -16.02
C LEU A 132 -3.20 2.00 -16.59
N ALA A 133 -3.60 3.13 -17.17
CA ALA A 133 -2.70 4.14 -17.72
C ALA A 133 -1.87 4.86 -16.64
N SER A 134 -2.31 4.84 -15.38
CA SER A 134 -1.61 5.53 -14.30
C SER A 134 -0.26 4.85 -14.06
N SER A 135 0.81 5.64 -13.96
CA SER A 135 2.11 5.08 -13.54
C SER A 135 2.03 4.57 -12.11
N LEU A 136 2.74 3.46 -11.83
CA LEU A 136 3.02 3.01 -10.45
C LEU A 136 3.84 4.05 -9.67
N SER A 137 4.51 4.96 -10.39
CA SER A 137 5.23 6.10 -9.81
C SER A 137 4.25 7.02 -9.08
N MET A 138 4.39 7.03 -7.76
CA MET A 138 3.63 7.81 -6.80
C MET A 138 3.58 9.33 -7.02
N ARG A 139 4.37 9.90 -7.92
CA ARG A 139 4.33 11.35 -8.21
C ARG A 139 3.20 11.66 -9.20
N GLN A 140 1.97 11.40 -8.76
CA GLN A 140 0.72 11.69 -9.49
C GLN A 140 0.55 13.17 -9.89
N SER A 141 1.34 14.10 -9.37
CA SER A 141 1.14 15.54 -9.58
C SER A 141 1.70 16.09 -10.90
N GLU A 142 2.69 15.46 -11.53
CA GLU A 142 3.34 16.03 -12.74
C GLU A 142 3.46 15.00 -13.86
N GLU A 143 3.66 13.73 -13.52
CA GLU A 143 3.81 12.64 -14.49
C GLU A 143 2.44 12.18 -15.05
N SER A 144 1.37 12.29 -14.25
CA SER A 144 -0.01 12.01 -14.69
C SER A 144 -0.43 12.97 -15.80
N ALA A 145 -0.17 14.27 -15.64
CA ALA A 145 -0.52 15.27 -16.67
C ALA A 145 0.23 15.01 -17.98
N ARG A 146 1.51 14.61 -17.92
CA ARG A 146 2.29 14.22 -19.11
C ARG A 146 1.78 12.93 -19.75
N SER A 147 1.44 11.92 -18.96
CA SER A 147 0.87 10.66 -19.45
C SER A 147 -0.49 10.88 -20.09
N ASP A 148 -1.34 11.73 -19.52
CA ASP A 148 -2.65 12.05 -20.06
C ASP A 148 -2.53 12.82 -21.38
N ILE A 149 -1.55 13.73 -21.49
CA ILE A 149 -1.22 14.44 -22.74
C ILE A 149 -0.67 13.47 -23.80
N LEU A 150 0.22 12.55 -23.43
CA LEU A 150 0.77 11.53 -24.33
C LEU A 150 -0.30 10.53 -24.81
N MET A 151 -1.21 10.12 -23.93
CA MET A 151 -2.34 9.25 -24.26
C MET A 151 -3.35 9.95 -25.17
N ALA A 152 -3.69 11.20 -24.88
CA ALA A 152 -4.56 12.01 -25.74
C ALA A 152 -3.94 12.21 -27.14
N ALA A 153 -2.61 12.35 -27.23
CA ALA A 153 -1.90 12.46 -28.50
C ALA A 153 -1.86 11.13 -29.28
N ALA A 154 -1.69 9.99 -28.61
CA ALA A 154 -1.66 8.67 -29.25
C ALA A 154 -3.04 8.23 -29.80
N LEU A 155 -4.13 8.65 -29.14
CA LEU A 155 -5.49 8.29 -29.54
C LEU A 155 -6.11 9.22 -30.60
N GLY A 156 -5.48 10.36 -30.90
CA GLY A 156 -5.99 11.33 -31.87
C GLY A 156 -5.84 10.93 -33.35
N GLY A 157 -5.13 9.82 -33.65
CA GLY A 157 -4.72 9.49 -35.03
C GLY A 157 -5.45 8.35 -35.74
N HIS A 158 -6.18 7.48 -35.05
CA HIS A 158 -6.73 6.27 -35.67
C HIS A 158 -8.21 6.01 -35.33
N HIS A 159 -9.07 6.14 -36.34
CA HIS A 159 -10.50 5.80 -36.33
C HIS A 159 -10.76 4.27 -36.34
N ALA A 160 -10.11 3.50 -35.46
CA ALA A 160 -10.29 2.04 -35.41
C ALA A 160 -10.96 1.60 -34.09
N HIS A 161 -12.11 0.93 -34.20
CA HIS A 161 -12.85 0.20 -33.15
C HIS A 161 -13.09 0.95 -31.83
N LYS A 162 -14.12 1.82 -31.85
CA LYS A 162 -14.48 2.74 -30.75
C LYS A 162 -14.98 2.06 -29.45
N ASP A 163 -15.41 0.80 -29.48
CA ASP A 163 -16.17 0.23 -28.36
C ASP A 163 -15.42 -0.76 -27.46
N GLU A 164 -14.41 -1.49 -27.98
CA GLU A 164 -13.64 -2.43 -27.12
C GLU A 164 -12.54 -1.74 -26.32
N HIS A 165 -11.86 -0.74 -26.90
CA HIS A 165 -10.74 -0.09 -26.22
C HIS A 165 -11.14 0.89 -25.12
N ALA A 166 -12.32 1.50 -25.21
CA ALA A 166 -12.79 2.49 -24.23
C ALA A 166 -12.97 1.92 -22.81
N SER A 167 -13.26 0.62 -22.69
CA SER A 167 -13.51 -0.03 -21.40
C SER A 167 -12.26 -0.18 -20.52
N TRP A 168 -11.07 -0.33 -21.11
CA TRP A 168 -9.81 -0.55 -20.38
C TRP A 168 -9.24 0.68 -19.68
N HIS A 169 -9.78 1.86 -19.99
CA HIS A 169 -9.33 3.12 -19.39
C HIS A 169 -10.03 3.42 -18.07
N GLY A 170 -11.02 2.61 -17.71
CA GLY A 170 -11.70 2.73 -16.42
C GLY A 170 -10.78 2.46 -15.23
N PRO A 171 -11.15 2.97 -14.04
CA PRO A 171 -10.45 2.65 -12.80
C PRO A 171 -10.67 1.18 -12.43
N CYS A 172 -9.61 0.38 -12.48
CA CYS A 172 -9.67 -1.08 -12.25
C CYS A 172 -8.56 -1.64 -11.35
N LEU A 173 -7.56 -0.84 -11.02
CA LEU A 173 -6.42 -1.27 -10.22
C LEU A 173 -6.61 -0.98 -8.73
N LEU A 174 -6.58 -2.03 -7.92
CA LEU A 174 -6.47 -1.94 -6.46
C LEU A 174 -4.99 -1.92 -6.08
N THR A 175 -4.53 -0.83 -5.48
CA THR A 175 -3.15 -0.73 -4.99
C THR A 175 -3.08 -1.20 -3.54
N VAL A 176 -2.30 -2.25 -3.30
CA VAL A 176 -2.13 -2.88 -2.01
C VAL A 176 -0.72 -2.60 -1.51
N GLN A 177 -0.59 -2.25 -0.23
CA GLN A 177 0.68 -2.09 0.46
C GLN A 177 0.85 -3.22 1.46
N VAL A 178 1.96 -3.95 1.36
CA VAL A 178 2.22 -5.16 2.14
C VAL A 178 3.52 -5.04 2.91
N LEU A 179 3.49 -5.31 4.22
CA LEU A 179 4.68 -5.49 5.04
C LEU A 179 4.86 -6.97 5.33
N LEU A 180 6.05 -7.51 5.05
CA LEU A 180 6.44 -8.90 5.34
C LEU A 180 7.62 -8.93 6.29
N GLN A 181 7.60 -9.83 7.27
CA GLN A 181 8.68 -9.95 8.26
C GLN A 181 8.99 -11.40 8.62
N ASN A 182 10.27 -11.75 8.62
CA ASN A 182 10.75 -13.01 9.19
C ASN A 182 10.97 -12.85 10.71
N ARG A 183 10.28 -13.66 11.53
CA ARG A 183 10.51 -13.80 12.99
C ARG A 183 10.84 -15.24 13.39
N ARG A 184 11.32 -16.07 12.45
CA ARG A 184 11.75 -17.43 12.75
C ARG A 184 12.81 -17.44 13.86
N LYS A 185 12.70 -18.41 14.76
CA LYS A 185 13.62 -18.58 15.90
C LYS A 185 14.80 -19.50 15.58
N ASP A 186 14.73 -20.25 14.49
CA ASP A 186 15.78 -21.16 14.03
C ASP A 186 16.92 -20.47 13.28
N GLY A 187 16.88 -19.13 13.16
CA GLY A 187 17.92 -18.36 12.51
C GLY A 187 17.87 -18.38 10.97
N ARG A 188 16.93 -19.13 10.37
CA ARG A 188 16.96 -19.38 8.92
C ARG A 188 16.31 -18.23 8.13
N PRO A 189 16.85 -17.91 6.93
CA PRO A 189 16.27 -16.93 6.05
C PRO A 189 14.97 -17.42 5.40
N VAL A 190 14.21 -16.49 4.84
CA VAL A 190 12.98 -16.73 4.11
C VAL A 190 13.09 -16.03 2.76
N LEU A 191 12.79 -16.74 1.68
CA LEU A 191 12.64 -16.13 0.35
C LEU A 191 11.18 -15.71 0.18
N VAL A 192 10.94 -14.47 -0.22
CA VAL A 192 9.61 -13.95 -0.53
C VAL A 192 9.50 -13.76 -2.03
N LEU A 193 8.34 -14.10 -2.60
CA LEU A 193 8.05 -14.02 -4.04
C LEU A 193 6.87 -13.07 -4.32
N PRO A 194 7.03 -11.74 -4.16
CA PRO A 194 5.90 -10.81 -4.14
C PRO A 194 5.14 -10.71 -5.47
N ALA A 195 5.82 -10.80 -6.61
CA ALA A 195 5.18 -10.78 -7.93
C ALA A 195 4.18 -11.92 -8.16
N ARG A 196 4.29 -13.01 -7.38
CA ARG A 196 3.36 -14.16 -7.39
C ARG A 196 2.21 -14.03 -6.40
N SER A 197 2.08 -12.87 -5.74
CA SER A 197 0.98 -12.63 -4.81
C SER A 197 -0.37 -12.70 -5.52
N GLN A 198 -1.38 -13.17 -4.79
CA GLN A 198 -2.72 -13.37 -5.33
C GLN A 198 -3.75 -12.67 -4.45
N ALA A 199 -4.78 -12.11 -5.06
CA ALA A 199 -6.01 -11.76 -4.39
C ALA A 199 -7.05 -12.84 -4.71
N ILE A 200 -7.70 -13.38 -3.69
CA ILE A 200 -8.64 -14.50 -3.82
C ILE A 200 -10.05 -13.97 -3.60
N SER A 201 -10.97 -14.31 -4.50
CA SER A 201 -12.37 -13.92 -4.37
C SER A 201 -13.04 -14.56 -3.16
N SER A 202 -14.08 -13.88 -2.69
CA SER A 202 -15.16 -14.52 -1.94
C SER A 202 -15.75 -15.68 -2.74
N PRO A 203 -16.21 -16.77 -2.10
CA PRO A 203 -16.83 -17.90 -2.79
C PRO A 203 -18.28 -17.58 -3.23
N HIS A 204 -18.79 -16.38 -2.93
CA HIS A 204 -20.09 -15.96 -3.42
C HIS A 204 -20.06 -15.74 -4.94
N GLU A 205 -21.00 -16.39 -5.64
CA GLU A 205 -21.12 -16.36 -7.10
C GLU A 205 -21.17 -14.92 -7.64
N SER A 206 -21.90 -14.01 -6.98
CA SER A 206 -21.98 -12.61 -7.37
C SER A 206 -20.62 -11.90 -7.30
N SER A 207 -19.83 -12.13 -6.26
CA SER A 207 -18.47 -11.58 -6.15
C SER A 207 -17.55 -12.12 -7.24
N MET A 208 -17.64 -13.41 -7.54
CA MET A 208 -16.89 -14.02 -8.63
C MET A 208 -17.30 -13.45 -9.98
N GLN A 209 -18.58 -13.43 -10.32
CA GLN A 209 -19.08 -12.88 -11.58
C GLN A 209 -18.62 -11.43 -11.77
N LEU A 210 -18.66 -10.61 -10.73
CA LEU A 210 -18.16 -9.23 -10.78
C LEU A 210 -16.65 -9.16 -11.02
N LEU A 211 -15.87 -10.01 -10.36
CA LEU A 211 -14.42 -10.07 -10.52
C LEU A 211 -13.97 -10.74 -11.81
N MET A 212 -14.81 -11.50 -12.52
CA MET A 212 -14.47 -12.16 -13.78
C MET A 212 -14.80 -11.31 -15.02
N GLN A 213 -15.49 -10.17 -14.84
CA GLN A 213 -15.92 -9.32 -15.95
C GLN A 213 -14.76 -8.51 -16.55
N LYS A 214 -14.63 -8.57 -17.88
CA LYS A 214 -13.82 -7.67 -18.72
C LYS A 214 -12.37 -7.50 -18.23
N HIS A 215 -11.61 -8.59 -18.23
CA HIS A 215 -10.16 -8.59 -17.97
C HIS A 215 -9.36 -8.73 -19.24
N ARG A 216 -8.15 -8.15 -19.23
CA ARG A 216 -7.17 -8.36 -20.29
C ARG A 216 -6.72 -9.81 -20.22
N ASP A 217 -6.42 -10.42 -21.36
CA ASP A 217 -5.97 -11.81 -21.41
C ASP A 217 -4.78 -12.08 -20.46
N CYS A 218 -3.84 -11.13 -20.34
CA CYS A 218 -2.68 -11.27 -19.46
C CYS A 218 -2.97 -11.07 -17.96
N ASP A 219 -4.10 -10.45 -17.62
CA ASP A 219 -4.53 -10.17 -16.25
C ASP A 219 -5.80 -10.96 -15.87
N ALA A 220 -6.25 -11.86 -16.76
CA ALA A 220 -7.46 -12.64 -16.60
C ALA A 220 -7.36 -13.50 -15.33
N PRO A 221 -8.35 -13.43 -14.42
CA PRO A 221 -8.35 -14.27 -13.24
C PRO A 221 -8.42 -15.75 -13.64
N SER A 222 -7.73 -16.59 -12.90
CA SER A 222 -7.89 -18.04 -13.00
C SER A 222 -8.92 -18.53 -11.99
N THR A 223 -9.74 -19.52 -12.35
CA THR A 223 -10.66 -20.16 -11.40
C THR A 223 -10.06 -21.47 -10.88
N TYR A 224 -10.40 -21.83 -9.64
CA TYR A 224 -10.07 -23.11 -9.05
C TYR A 224 -11.11 -23.48 -7.99
N VAL A 225 -11.17 -24.77 -7.65
CA VAL A 225 -11.98 -25.27 -6.54
C VAL A 225 -11.06 -25.46 -5.33
N ASP A 226 -11.42 -24.88 -4.19
CA ASP A 226 -10.65 -25.02 -2.95
C ASP A 226 -10.93 -26.34 -2.21
N GLU A 227 -10.27 -26.53 -1.07
CA GLU A 227 -10.43 -27.72 -0.22
C GLU A 227 -11.86 -27.88 0.33
N ASP A 228 -12.64 -26.79 0.37
CA ASP A 228 -14.04 -26.77 0.82
C ASP A 228 -15.03 -27.00 -0.35
N CYS A 229 -14.55 -27.43 -1.51
CA CYS A 229 -15.32 -27.60 -2.75
C CYS A 229 -15.99 -26.31 -3.23
N ARG A 230 -15.43 -25.14 -2.92
CA ARG A 230 -15.95 -23.84 -3.36
C ARG A 230 -15.13 -23.33 -4.53
N GLU A 231 -15.83 -22.91 -5.57
CA GLU A 231 -15.21 -22.23 -6.69
C GLU A 231 -14.70 -20.84 -6.26
N ARG A 232 -13.53 -20.46 -6.75
CA ARG A 232 -12.88 -19.18 -6.44
C ARG A 232 -12.15 -18.64 -7.65
N ALA A 233 -12.14 -17.31 -7.77
CA ALA A 233 -11.24 -16.61 -8.67
C ALA A 233 -9.94 -16.24 -7.95
N SER A 234 -8.82 -16.40 -8.66
CA SER A 234 -7.48 -15.97 -8.25
C SER A 234 -6.98 -14.90 -9.20
N LEU A 235 -6.78 -13.70 -8.67
CA LEU A 235 -6.24 -12.55 -9.40
C LEU A 235 -4.76 -12.42 -9.08
N GLN A 236 -3.91 -12.44 -10.11
CA GLN A 236 -2.47 -12.23 -9.95
C GLN A 236 -2.15 -10.73 -9.85
N VAL A 237 -0.92 -10.40 -9.44
CA VAL A 237 -0.39 -9.05 -9.60
C VAL A 237 -0.49 -8.66 -11.08
N ALA A 238 -1.14 -7.53 -11.36
CA ALA A 238 -1.38 -7.07 -12.72
C ALA A 238 -0.07 -6.82 -13.46
N SER A 239 -0.08 -6.93 -14.78
CA SER A 239 1.06 -6.64 -15.65
C SER A 239 1.00 -5.21 -16.20
N SER A 240 2.15 -4.57 -16.29
CA SER A 240 2.30 -3.23 -16.85
C SER A 240 2.02 -3.26 -18.36
N ASN A 241 1.25 -2.29 -18.86
CA ASN A 241 0.93 -2.18 -20.28
C ASN A 241 2.15 -1.82 -21.14
N TRP A 242 3.23 -1.34 -20.52
CA TRP A 242 4.37 -0.76 -21.23
C TRP A 242 5.50 -1.76 -21.45
N ASP A 243 5.74 -2.62 -20.46
CA ASP A 243 6.89 -3.52 -20.44
C ASP A 243 6.52 -4.94 -20.02
N GLY A 244 5.24 -5.24 -19.80
CA GLY A 244 4.75 -6.56 -19.38
C GLY A 244 5.22 -6.99 -17.99
N LYS A 245 5.92 -6.14 -17.25
CA LYS A 245 6.44 -6.48 -15.93
C LYS A 245 5.33 -6.43 -14.88
N PRO A 246 5.44 -7.23 -13.79
CA PRO A 246 4.52 -7.14 -12.67
C PRO A 246 4.43 -5.71 -12.12
N ARG A 247 3.20 -5.24 -11.87
CA ARG A 247 2.92 -3.89 -11.39
C ARG A 247 3.18 -3.78 -9.89
N MET A 248 4.46 -3.72 -9.55
CA MET A 248 4.89 -3.66 -8.18
C MET A 248 6.21 -2.89 -7.98
N TYR A 249 6.49 -2.51 -6.74
CA TYR A 249 7.80 -2.02 -6.35
C TYR A 249 8.04 -2.22 -4.86
N MET A 250 9.31 -2.34 -4.49
CA MET A 250 9.74 -2.34 -3.09
C MET A 250 9.86 -0.89 -2.60
N ALA A 251 9.18 -0.56 -1.52
CA ALA A 251 9.18 0.78 -0.92
C ALA A 251 10.12 0.90 0.28
N ASN A 252 10.39 -0.21 0.98
CA ASN A 252 11.27 -0.23 2.14
C ASN A 252 11.91 -1.61 2.32
N PHE A 253 13.18 -1.65 2.73
CA PHE A 253 13.84 -2.86 3.24
C PHE A 253 14.56 -2.54 4.54
N ASP A 254 14.19 -3.24 5.61
CA ASP A 254 14.71 -3.10 6.97
C ASP A 254 14.88 -1.65 7.47
N GLY A 255 13.91 -0.79 7.15
CA GLY A 255 13.90 0.61 7.54
C GLY A 255 14.55 1.57 6.54
N ALA A 256 15.23 1.09 5.50
CA ALA A 256 15.73 1.91 4.40
C ALA A 256 14.65 2.08 3.32
N GLU A 257 14.28 3.33 3.00
CA GLU A 257 13.28 3.64 1.98
C GLU A 257 13.87 3.53 0.57
N PHE A 258 13.14 2.86 -0.33
CA PHE A 258 13.44 2.77 -1.75
C PHE A 258 12.54 3.77 -2.45
N SER A 259 13.15 4.81 -3.01
CA SER A 259 12.40 5.76 -3.83
C SER A 259 12.75 5.51 -5.30
N PRO A 260 11.76 5.13 -6.13
CA PRO A 260 11.98 4.86 -7.55
C PRO A 260 12.43 6.11 -8.33
N CYS A 261 12.26 7.31 -7.77
CA CYS A 261 12.61 8.58 -8.40
C CYS A 261 13.93 9.19 -7.89
N GLN A 262 14.79 8.44 -7.17
CA GLN A 262 16.09 9.01 -6.79
C GLN A 262 16.95 9.20 -8.06
N PRO A 263 17.42 10.43 -8.34
CA PRO A 263 18.21 10.73 -9.55
C PRO A 263 19.57 10.01 -9.57
N LYS A 264 19.98 9.43 -8.45
CA LYS A 264 21.01 8.39 -8.38
C LYS A 264 20.30 7.13 -7.90
N PRO A 265 20.18 6.06 -8.72
CA PRO A 265 19.80 4.77 -8.17
C PRO A 265 20.73 4.50 -6.99
N CYS A 266 20.17 4.10 -5.83
CA CYS A 266 21.01 3.59 -4.74
C CYS A 266 21.96 2.59 -5.39
N GLN A 267 23.27 2.87 -5.35
CA GLN A 267 24.19 2.36 -6.36
C GLN A 267 24.16 0.84 -6.52
N HIS A 268 23.74 0.10 -5.50
CA HIS A 268 23.25 -1.26 -5.66
C HIS A 268 22.11 -1.52 -4.66
N PRO A 269 21.05 -2.28 -5.02
CA PRO A 269 20.10 -2.77 -4.03
C PRO A 269 20.85 -3.62 -2.99
N PRO A 270 20.36 -3.72 -1.73
CA PRO A 270 20.94 -4.61 -0.73
C PRO A 270 21.06 -6.02 -1.30
N ARG A 271 22.11 -6.76 -0.93
CA ARG A 271 22.34 -8.15 -1.41
C ARG A 271 21.17 -9.10 -1.16
N SER A 272 20.32 -8.77 -0.19
CA SER A 272 19.09 -9.49 0.12
C SER A 272 17.98 -9.30 -0.92
N VAL A 273 18.05 -8.29 -1.77
CA VAL A 273 17.11 -8.07 -2.87
C VAL A 273 17.71 -8.70 -4.13
N LEU A 274 17.20 -9.88 -4.49
CA LEU A 274 17.72 -10.70 -5.58
C LEU A 274 17.23 -10.18 -6.94
N ASP A 275 15.98 -9.77 -7.03
CA ASP A 275 15.38 -9.14 -8.21
C ASP A 275 14.40 -8.05 -7.76
N ALA A 276 14.76 -6.79 -7.97
CA ALA A 276 13.91 -5.65 -7.60
C ALA A 276 12.65 -5.52 -8.46
N ASN A 277 12.68 -5.94 -9.74
CA ASN A 277 11.55 -5.82 -10.66
C ASN A 277 10.43 -6.82 -10.31
N ARG A 278 10.82 -8.01 -9.83
CA ARG A 278 9.88 -9.05 -9.38
C ARG A 278 9.71 -9.08 -7.85
N GLY A 279 10.48 -8.24 -7.14
CA GLY A 279 10.47 -8.13 -5.69
C GLY A 279 11.09 -9.31 -4.96
N LEU A 280 11.83 -10.19 -5.63
CA LEU A 280 12.45 -11.36 -5.00
C LEU A 280 13.40 -10.89 -3.90
N VAL A 281 13.08 -11.25 -2.66
CA VAL A 281 13.80 -10.75 -1.49
C VAL A 281 13.98 -11.83 -0.43
N VAL A 282 15.18 -11.88 0.12
CA VAL A 282 15.55 -12.76 1.22
C VAL A 282 15.46 -11.98 2.53
N LEU A 283 14.63 -12.43 3.45
CA LEU A 283 14.49 -11.87 4.78
C LEU A 283 15.22 -12.76 5.79
N HIS A 284 16.30 -12.24 6.37
CA HIS A 284 16.91 -12.85 7.56
C HIS A 284 16.04 -12.60 8.81
N PRO A 285 16.23 -13.37 9.89
CA PRO A 285 15.48 -13.18 11.13
C PRO A 285 15.48 -11.72 11.60
N GLY A 286 14.29 -11.21 11.84
CA GLY A 286 14.00 -9.84 12.24
C GLY A 286 13.93 -8.82 11.09
N GLN A 287 14.42 -9.14 9.89
CA GLN A 287 14.28 -8.26 8.74
C GLN A 287 12.85 -8.24 8.21
N PHE A 288 12.51 -7.13 7.56
CA PHE A 288 11.21 -6.91 6.94
C PHE A 288 11.36 -6.14 5.64
N ALA A 289 10.36 -6.27 4.76
CA ALA A 289 10.23 -5.49 3.54
C ALA A 289 8.82 -4.89 3.47
N VAL A 290 8.70 -3.73 2.83
CA VAL A 290 7.41 -3.12 2.46
C VAL A 290 7.35 -3.07 0.95
N VAL A 291 6.34 -3.70 0.37
CA VAL A 291 6.16 -3.87 -1.07
C VAL A 291 4.77 -3.39 -1.46
N HIS A 292 4.65 -2.81 -2.65
CA HIS A 292 3.39 -2.31 -3.19
C HIS A 292 3.03 -3.14 -4.41
N PHE A 293 1.80 -3.60 -4.50
CA PHE A 293 1.26 -4.38 -5.63
C PHE A 293 0.03 -3.69 -6.21
N GLN A 294 -0.27 -3.95 -7.47
CA GLN A 294 -1.55 -3.61 -8.06
C GLN A 294 -2.23 -4.87 -8.59
N PHE A 295 -3.49 -5.07 -8.25
CA PHE A 295 -4.34 -6.13 -8.78
C PHE A 295 -5.40 -5.50 -9.70
N CYS A 296 -5.66 -6.12 -10.85
CA CYS A 296 -6.78 -5.74 -11.71
C CYS A 296 -8.05 -6.36 -11.13
N VAL A 297 -8.85 -5.59 -10.41
CA VAL A 297 -10.06 -6.07 -9.69
C VAL A 297 -11.34 -5.44 -10.23
N GLY A 298 -11.24 -4.37 -11.00
CA GLY A 298 -12.39 -3.68 -11.56
C GLY A 298 -12.54 -3.89 -13.05
N ASP A 299 -13.75 -3.71 -13.53
CA ASP A 299 -14.14 -3.64 -14.94
C ASP A 299 -14.29 -2.18 -15.42
N GLY A 300 -14.02 -1.20 -14.53
CA GLY A 300 -14.22 0.23 -14.78
C GLY A 300 -15.67 0.70 -14.74
N SER A 301 -16.64 -0.22 -14.75
CA SER A 301 -18.08 0.06 -14.79
C SER A 301 -18.82 -0.32 -13.51
N THR A 302 -18.55 -1.48 -12.95
CA THR A 302 -19.31 -2.04 -11.82
C THR A 302 -18.52 -1.92 -10.54
N ILE A 303 -17.26 -2.33 -10.55
CA ILE A 303 -16.33 -2.14 -9.42
C ILE A 303 -15.44 -0.93 -9.74
N LYS A 304 -15.76 0.22 -9.13
CA LYS A 304 -15.02 1.48 -9.34
C LYS A 304 -14.24 1.94 -8.10
N THR A 305 -14.58 1.39 -6.95
CA THR A 305 -14.03 1.82 -5.66
C THR A 305 -13.30 0.69 -4.95
N GLU A 306 -12.37 1.07 -4.09
CA GLU A 306 -11.54 0.19 -3.29
C GLU A 306 -12.38 -0.70 -2.38
N TRP A 307 -13.40 -0.14 -1.72
CA TRP A 307 -14.25 -0.91 -0.82
C TRP A 307 -15.15 -1.91 -1.55
N GLN A 308 -15.65 -1.58 -2.75
CA GLN A 308 -16.38 -2.53 -3.60
C GLN A 308 -15.50 -3.71 -3.97
N ALA A 309 -14.25 -3.44 -4.36
CA ALA A 309 -13.28 -4.49 -4.66
C ALA A 309 -13.01 -5.37 -3.43
N LEU A 310 -12.74 -4.77 -2.27
CA LEU A 310 -12.46 -5.50 -1.03
C LEU A 310 -13.63 -6.39 -0.59
N ARG A 311 -14.88 -5.97 -0.82
CA ARG A 311 -16.07 -6.80 -0.53
C ARG A 311 -16.17 -8.04 -1.43
N CYS A 312 -15.55 -8.01 -2.60
CA CYS A 312 -15.51 -9.15 -3.51
C CYS A 312 -14.34 -10.10 -3.21
N LEU A 313 -13.39 -9.69 -2.38
CA LEU A 313 -12.20 -10.45 -2.03
C LEU A 313 -12.36 -11.06 -0.62
N GLU A 314 -11.79 -12.24 -0.42
CA GLU A 314 -11.76 -12.89 0.90
C GLU A 314 -10.38 -12.78 1.56
N ARG A 315 -9.32 -12.99 0.78
CA ARG A 315 -7.96 -13.07 1.32
C ARG A 315 -6.91 -12.73 0.28
N PHE A 316 -5.74 -12.34 0.76
CA PHE A 316 -4.52 -12.24 -0.05
C PHE A 316 -3.59 -13.40 0.26
N LEU A 317 -2.89 -13.89 -0.76
CA LEU A 317 -1.83 -14.88 -0.65
C LEU A 317 -0.51 -14.21 -1.01
N VAL A 318 0.47 -14.29 -0.11
CA VAL A 318 1.85 -13.85 -0.40
C VAL A 318 2.80 -15.04 -0.30
N PRO A 319 3.23 -15.60 -1.45
CA PRO A 319 4.15 -16.73 -1.48
C PRO A 319 5.48 -16.46 -0.78
N CYS A 320 5.92 -17.43 0.02
CA CYS A 320 7.24 -17.42 0.64
C CYS A 320 7.80 -18.84 0.78
N VAL A 321 9.11 -19.00 0.70
CA VAL A 321 9.82 -20.27 0.98
C VAL A 321 10.47 -20.16 2.35
N SER A 322 9.97 -20.94 3.31
CA SER A 322 10.30 -20.82 4.73
C SER A 322 10.53 -22.20 5.37
N PRO A 323 11.78 -22.61 5.66
CA PRO A 323 13.02 -21.87 5.46
C PRO A 323 13.48 -21.89 3.99
N TRP A 324 14.20 -20.85 3.56
CA TRP A 324 14.91 -20.88 2.28
C TRP A 324 16.22 -21.66 2.41
N ASP A 325 16.47 -22.56 1.47
CA ASP A 325 17.60 -23.48 1.45
C ASP A 325 18.81 -22.96 0.65
N GLY A 326 18.70 -21.76 0.07
CA GLY A 326 19.75 -21.15 -0.74
C GLY A 326 19.75 -21.58 -2.21
N ARG A 327 18.78 -22.41 -2.65
CA ARG A 327 18.58 -22.69 -4.07
C ARG A 327 18.19 -21.41 -4.83
N ASP A 328 18.40 -21.46 -6.13
CA ASP A 328 18.09 -20.35 -7.04
C ASP A 328 16.64 -19.88 -6.87
N ALA A 329 16.47 -18.59 -6.60
CA ALA A 329 15.17 -17.97 -6.37
C ALA A 329 14.29 -18.01 -7.62
N ALA A 330 14.88 -17.99 -8.83
CA ALA A 330 14.12 -18.07 -10.07
C ALA A 330 13.38 -19.41 -10.20
N SER A 331 13.97 -20.52 -9.75
CA SER A 331 13.32 -21.83 -9.79
C SER A 331 12.02 -21.90 -8.97
N TYR A 332 11.98 -21.23 -7.81
CA TYR A 332 10.77 -21.13 -7.00
C TYR A 332 9.74 -20.19 -7.59
N ASP A 333 10.21 -19.17 -8.30
CA ASP A 333 9.33 -18.23 -8.96
C ASP A 333 8.65 -18.89 -10.16
N GLU A 334 9.28 -19.82 -10.86
CA GLU A 334 8.67 -20.58 -11.97
C GLU A 334 7.60 -21.59 -11.47
N ASP A 335 7.76 -22.18 -10.29
CA ASP A 335 6.83 -23.14 -9.71
C ASP A 335 5.63 -22.46 -8.99
N ALA A 336 4.60 -22.14 -9.77
CA ALA A 336 3.37 -21.50 -9.27
C ALA A 336 2.61 -22.34 -8.23
N THR A 337 2.71 -23.67 -8.28
CA THR A 337 2.00 -24.57 -7.36
C THR A 337 2.67 -24.57 -5.98
N ALA A 338 4.00 -24.72 -5.95
CA ALA A 338 4.75 -24.62 -4.70
C ALA A 338 4.59 -23.24 -4.05
N ALA A 339 4.57 -22.17 -4.85
CA ALA A 339 4.37 -20.81 -4.36
C ALA A 339 3.04 -20.66 -3.56
N ARG A 340 1.95 -21.28 -4.01
CA ARG A 340 0.66 -21.25 -3.30
C ARG A 340 0.71 -22.06 -2.01
N LEU A 341 1.30 -23.25 -2.05
CA LEU A 341 1.36 -24.15 -0.89
C LEU A 341 2.11 -23.56 0.29
N HIS A 342 3.04 -22.62 0.07
CA HIS A 342 3.81 -21.97 1.13
C HIS A 342 3.46 -20.50 1.36
N ALA A 343 2.33 -20.03 0.81
CA ALA A 343 1.92 -18.63 0.97
C ALA A 343 1.47 -18.30 2.40
N VAL A 344 1.78 -17.08 2.84
CA VAL A 344 1.14 -16.45 3.99
C VAL A 344 -0.25 -16.00 3.56
N GLN A 345 -1.28 -16.60 4.14
CA GLN A 345 -2.67 -16.25 3.88
C GLN A 345 -3.10 -15.12 4.80
N CYS A 346 -3.63 -14.03 4.22
CA CYS A 346 -4.09 -12.86 4.95
C CYS A 346 -5.57 -12.64 4.67
N ALA A 347 -6.43 -13.12 5.57
CA ALA A 347 -7.86 -12.90 5.47
C ALA A 347 -8.20 -11.42 5.63
N ILE A 348 -9.15 -10.94 4.83
CA ILE A 348 -9.65 -9.56 4.88
C ILE A 348 -10.62 -9.43 6.05
N ASP A 349 -10.37 -8.44 6.89
CA ASP A 349 -11.26 -8.03 7.97
C ASP A 349 -12.37 -7.15 7.37
N ALA A 350 -13.48 -7.79 6.99
CA ALA A 350 -14.63 -7.12 6.40
C ALA A 350 -15.19 -6.01 7.30
N GLN A 351 -15.14 -6.18 8.63
CA GLN A 351 -15.60 -5.16 9.56
C GLN A 351 -14.69 -3.94 9.55
N ALA A 352 -13.36 -4.14 9.53
CA ALA A 352 -12.41 -3.04 9.41
C ALA A 352 -12.58 -2.28 8.08
N VAL A 353 -12.91 -2.97 6.99
CA VAL A 353 -13.22 -2.35 5.69
C VAL A 353 -14.46 -1.47 5.80
N GLU A 354 -15.58 -2.02 6.29
CA GLU A 354 -16.84 -1.28 6.45
C GLU A 354 -16.67 -0.09 7.41
N ASP A 355 -15.95 -0.26 8.52
CA ASP A 355 -15.69 0.82 9.47
C ASP A 355 -14.83 1.94 8.88
N TYR A 356 -13.82 1.59 8.08
CA TYR A 356 -12.96 2.57 7.41
C TYR A 356 -13.74 3.34 6.34
N TYR A 357 -14.46 2.64 5.46
CA TYR A 357 -15.17 3.28 4.34
C TYR A 357 -16.59 3.77 4.67
N ARG A 358 -17.04 3.66 5.92
CA ARG A 358 -18.40 4.02 6.36
C ARG A 358 -18.89 5.37 5.83
N ASP A 359 -18.05 6.40 5.94
CA ASP A 359 -18.40 7.76 5.52
C ASP A 359 -18.65 7.84 4.01
N ILE A 360 -17.80 7.19 3.19
CA ILE A 360 -17.92 7.23 1.73
C ILE A 360 -19.04 6.32 1.22
N ILE A 361 -19.27 5.17 1.88
CA ILE A 361 -20.41 4.28 1.61
C ILE A 361 -21.72 5.03 1.86
N GLY A 362 -21.78 5.86 2.91
CA GLY A 362 -22.91 6.74 3.20
C GLY A 362 -23.00 8.00 2.30
N GLY A 363 -22.14 8.15 1.30
CA GLY A 363 -22.12 9.31 0.39
C GLY A 363 -21.52 10.59 0.98
N ASN A 364 -20.86 10.52 2.14
CA ASN A 364 -20.24 11.66 2.81
C ASN A 364 -18.73 11.73 2.54
N GLU A 365 -18.37 12.08 1.31
CA GLU A 365 -16.97 12.21 0.89
C GLU A 365 -16.18 13.21 1.75
N ALA A 366 -16.83 14.28 2.22
CA ALA A 366 -16.16 15.30 3.04
C ALA A 366 -15.77 14.76 4.43
N ALA A 367 -16.64 13.97 5.07
CA ALA A 367 -16.33 13.30 6.32
C ALA A 367 -15.24 12.24 6.13
N PHE A 368 -15.30 11.46 5.05
CA PHE A 368 -14.26 10.49 4.70
C PHE A 368 -12.90 11.18 4.59
N VAL A 369 -12.80 12.28 3.84
CA VAL A 369 -11.55 13.03 3.71
C VAL A 369 -11.08 13.60 5.06
N ALA A 370 -11.98 14.03 5.95
CA ALA A 370 -11.61 14.54 7.26
C ALA A 370 -11.07 13.46 8.21
N SER A 371 -11.65 12.25 8.17
CA SER A 371 -11.30 11.15 9.08
C SER A 371 -10.03 10.41 8.64
N HIS A 372 -9.74 10.39 7.34
CA HIS A 372 -8.64 9.63 6.72
C HIS A 372 -7.46 10.49 6.28
N HIS A 373 -7.72 11.76 6.00
CA HIS A 373 -6.70 12.72 5.58
C HIS A 373 -6.70 13.91 6.53
N SER A 374 -5.57 14.62 6.64
CA SER A 374 -5.43 15.68 7.64
C SER A 374 -6.55 16.73 7.49
N ASN A 375 -7.16 17.17 8.61
CA ASN A 375 -8.33 18.07 8.67
C ASN A 375 -8.28 19.30 7.75
N ALA A 376 -7.08 19.79 7.43
CA ALA A 376 -6.88 20.86 6.46
C ALA A 376 -7.36 20.51 5.03
N GLN A 377 -7.55 19.22 4.69
CA GLN A 377 -8.00 18.71 3.40
C GLN A 377 -9.54 18.69 3.27
N ALA A 378 -10.28 18.44 4.36
CA ALA A 378 -11.75 18.36 4.34
C ALA A 378 -12.45 19.69 3.98
N THR A 379 -11.85 20.82 4.35
CA THR A 379 -12.41 22.17 4.12
C THR A 379 -12.48 22.57 2.63
N VAL A 380 -11.77 21.87 1.73
CA VAL A 380 -11.80 22.14 0.29
C VAL A 380 -12.92 21.38 -0.41
N CYS A 381 -13.18 20.12 -0.04
CA CYS A 381 -14.29 19.35 -0.61
C CYS A 381 -15.65 20.01 -0.31
N SER A 382 -15.85 20.52 0.91
CA SER A 382 -17.10 21.18 1.29
C SER A 382 -17.37 22.48 0.52
N ARG A 383 -16.33 23.18 0.04
CA ARG A 383 -16.47 24.43 -0.72
C ARG A 383 -16.72 24.23 -2.22
N GLY A 384 -16.32 23.09 -2.78
CA GLY A 384 -16.64 22.73 -4.17
C GLY A 384 -18.12 22.41 -4.36
N LEU A 385 -18.70 21.64 -3.43
CA LEU A 385 -20.11 21.25 -3.44
C LEU A 385 -21.07 22.45 -3.24
N GLY A 386 -20.69 23.44 -2.43
CA GLY A 386 -21.50 24.65 -2.23
C GLY A 386 -21.55 25.63 -3.41
N ARG A 387 -20.65 25.49 -4.41
CA ARG A 387 -20.68 26.32 -5.62
C ARG A 387 -21.54 25.72 -6.72
N ALA A 388 -21.58 24.39 -6.85
CA ALA A 388 -22.47 23.71 -7.80
C ALA A 388 -23.95 23.93 -7.45
N ALA A 389 -24.32 23.90 -6.17
CA ALA A 389 -25.69 24.16 -5.72
C ALA A 389 -26.17 25.62 -5.89
N LYS A 390 -25.28 26.57 -6.20
CA LYS A 390 -25.62 28.00 -6.40
C LYS A 390 -25.71 28.42 -7.86
N GLN A 391 -25.34 27.55 -8.82
CA GLN A 391 -25.40 27.88 -10.25
C GLN A 391 -26.74 27.53 -10.93
N ASP A 392 -27.60 26.75 -10.28
CA ASP A 392 -28.91 26.33 -10.81
C ASP A 392 -30.11 27.19 -10.37
N ARG A 393 -29.86 28.41 -9.90
CA ARG A 393 -30.91 29.40 -9.61
C ARG A 393 -30.70 30.68 -10.41
N ARG A 394 -30.88 30.61 -11.73
CA ARG A 394 -31.26 31.79 -12.51
C ARG A 394 -32.79 31.78 -12.68
N PRO A 395 -33.51 32.80 -12.21
CA PRO A 395 -34.92 32.95 -12.57
C PRO A 395 -34.99 33.29 -14.06
N CYS A 396 -35.83 32.54 -14.80
CA CYS A 396 -36.29 32.99 -16.11
C CYS A 396 -37.10 34.27 -15.90
N ALA A 397 -36.68 35.35 -16.54
CA ALA A 397 -37.46 36.58 -16.73
C ALA A 397 -37.94 36.62 -18.17
#